data_AF-A0A3B9HQY7-F1
#
_entry.id   AF-A0A3B9HQY7-F1
#
_cell.length_a   1.000
_cell.length_b   1.000
_cell.length_c   1.000
_cell.angle_alpha   90.00
_cell.angle_beta   90.00
_cell.angle_gamma   90.00
#
_symmetry.space_group_name_H-M   'P 1'
#
loop_
_entity.id
_entity.type
_entity.pdbx_description
1 polymer ?
#
loop_
_entity_poly.entity_id
_entity_poly.type
_entity_poly.pdbx_seq_one_letter_code
_entity_poly.pdbx_strand_id
1 'polypeptide(L)'
;MAQRIIFDKYHGTDRNVFVSPNYSGVPLCELLDELVELLPVTHSLNKLDVNYQRNGRGKWRAKINSLLGFGRCDIILRMNKQAFSLIELLIVVTIIAILVGVALPYYQDYVKETRLTKAKHELDIIKQALIKHDTFEERAYVASDPRVLLGKYLQDLPRDPWGRDYEVDWLKGQVRSLGPDHSLERDNITVDYKPPLTLQKATWVDTDNNRQVSGGDFLRLEFSRFLNASASGNLDYSNSSATGDLWFSEDVVIGTLIPTATVDIPGYYTNEILIELATSASDLTIKLGSSTVGIAQANKKIMDFSGRYANGTYNATVKEAPAVEIIIKAN
;
A
#
# COMPACT_ATOMS: atom_id res chain seq x y z
N MET A 1 28.62 44.43 -9.84
CA MET A 1 29.90 44.35 -10.60
C MET A 1 30.98 44.09 -9.57
N ALA A 2 31.74 43.00 -9.73
CA ALA A 2 32.42 42.20 -8.70
C ALA A 2 31.43 41.33 -7.91
N GLN A 3 31.45 40.00 -7.94
CA GLN A 3 32.56 39.07 -8.17
C GLN A 3 32.23 38.10 -9.31
N ARG A 4 32.82 38.41 -10.46
CA ARG A 4 33.04 37.51 -11.59
C ARG A 4 34.56 37.48 -11.73
N ILE A 5 35.20 36.49 -11.11
CA ILE A 5 36.55 35.95 -11.34
C ILE A 5 36.69 34.82 -10.32
N ILE A 6 36.51 33.59 -10.80
CA ILE A 6 37.21 32.33 -10.51
C ILE A 6 36.38 31.30 -11.28
N PHE A 7 36.52 31.37 -12.60
CA PHE A 7 36.32 30.24 -13.49
C PHE A 7 37.73 29.77 -13.83
N ASP A 8 37.98 28.47 -13.68
CA ASP A 8 38.98 27.65 -14.39
C ASP A 8 39.71 26.68 -13.47
N LYS A 9 38.99 25.61 -13.11
CA LYS A 9 39.58 24.27 -13.24
C LYS A 9 38.48 23.22 -13.32
N TYR A 10 38.63 22.35 -14.32
CA TYR A 10 37.92 21.09 -14.58
C TYR A 10 36.75 21.14 -15.59
N HIS A 11 37.16 21.20 -16.87
CA HIS A 11 36.48 20.53 -17.98
C HIS A 11 36.66 19.00 -17.90
N GLY A 12 35.62 18.23 -18.27
CA GLY A 12 35.76 16.88 -18.87
C GLY A 12 34.92 15.74 -18.26
N THR A 13 33.66 15.60 -18.73
CA THR A 13 32.98 14.38 -19.24
C THR A 13 33.64 13.01 -18.94
N ASP A 14 32.99 11.93 -18.46
CA ASP A 14 31.59 11.46 -18.55
C ASP A 14 31.27 10.39 -17.47
N ARG A 15 29.96 10.24 -17.21
CA ARG A 15 29.14 9.06 -16.83
C ARG A 15 28.46 9.05 -15.45
N ASN A 16 27.14 8.91 -15.55
CA ASN A 16 26.10 8.52 -14.58
C ASN A 16 25.54 9.62 -13.66
N VAL A 17 24.53 10.28 -14.23
CA VAL A 17 23.61 11.21 -13.60
C VAL A 17 22.46 10.43 -12.95
N PHE A 18 22.36 10.50 -11.62
CA PHE A 18 21.10 10.40 -10.87
C PHE A 18 20.93 11.73 -10.14
N VAL A 19 19.86 12.47 -10.46
CA VAL A 19 19.48 13.74 -9.83
C VAL A 19 18.25 13.51 -8.98
N SER A 20 18.33 13.82 -7.68
CA SER A 20 17.42 14.76 -7.01
C SER A 20 17.93 15.13 -5.59
N PRO A 21 17.58 16.33 -5.07
CA PRO A 21 18.39 17.11 -4.14
C PRO A 21 17.99 16.91 -2.67
N ASN A 22 18.90 17.25 -1.74
CA ASN A 22 18.65 18.23 -0.66
C ASN A 22 19.79 18.18 0.37
N TYR A 23 20.60 19.24 0.39
CA TYR A 23 21.31 19.69 1.58
C TYR A 23 20.73 21.05 1.97
N SER A 24 20.05 21.12 3.11
CA SER A 24 20.13 22.25 4.07
C SER A 24 19.07 22.06 5.17
N GLY A 25 19.45 21.32 6.20
CA GLY A 25 18.69 21.18 7.43
C GLY A 25 19.66 21.02 8.59
N VAL A 26 20.49 22.03 8.82
CA VAL A 26 21.27 22.10 10.07
C VAL A 26 20.27 22.45 11.17
N PRO A 27 20.04 21.60 12.18
CA PRO A 27 19.15 21.92 13.27
C PRO A 27 19.75 23.08 14.08
N LEU A 28 18.87 23.96 14.54
CA LEU A 28 19.12 25.16 15.36
C LEU A 28 19.80 24.88 16.72
N CYS A 29 20.31 23.66 16.95
CA CYS A 29 20.89 23.19 18.20
C CYS A 29 22.41 23.40 18.27
N GLU A 30 23.13 23.55 17.14
CA GLU A 30 24.60 23.72 17.14
C GLU A 30 25.08 25.17 17.31
N LEU A 31 24.19 26.15 17.43
CA LEU A 31 24.54 27.56 17.65
C LEU A 31 24.42 28.04 19.11
N LEU A 32 23.98 27.17 20.03
CA LEU A 32 23.82 27.50 21.45
C LEU A 32 25.00 27.04 22.32
N ASP A 33 25.87 26.16 21.81
CA ASP A 33 27.06 25.71 22.55
C ASP A 33 28.22 26.72 22.52
N GLU A 34 28.24 27.67 21.59
CA GLU A 34 29.35 28.63 21.43
C GLU A 34 29.18 29.95 22.21
N LEU A 35 28.04 30.18 22.89
CA LEU A 35 27.78 31.41 23.65
C LEU A 35 27.98 31.27 25.18
N VAL A 36 28.26 30.07 25.69
CA VAL A 36 28.35 29.80 27.14
C VAL A 36 29.79 29.91 27.69
N GLU A 37 30.81 30.06 26.85
CA GLU A 37 32.22 29.95 27.28
C GLU A 37 32.95 31.27 27.62
N LEU A 38 32.25 32.39 27.84
CA LEU A 38 32.90 33.71 27.98
C LEU A 38 32.62 34.53 29.25
N LEU A 39 32.36 33.91 30.42
CA LEU A 39 32.57 34.62 31.70
C LEU A 39 33.12 33.70 32.82
N PRO A 40 34.33 33.98 33.34
CA PRO A 40 34.89 33.28 34.51
C PRO A 40 34.39 33.96 35.80
N VAL A 41 34.16 33.19 36.88
CA VAL A 41 34.58 33.50 38.26
C VAL A 41 34.32 32.27 39.14
N THR A 42 35.37 31.86 39.82
CA THR A 42 35.44 30.88 40.90
C THR A 42 34.65 31.33 42.13
N HIS A 43 33.96 30.42 42.84
CA HIS A 43 34.17 30.22 44.28
C HIS A 43 33.35 29.05 44.85
N SER A 44 34.07 28.10 45.43
CA SER A 44 33.60 27.28 46.55
C SER A 44 33.15 28.19 47.70
N LEU A 45 31.89 28.10 48.12
CA LEU A 45 31.43 28.40 49.49
C LEU A 45 30.12 27.67 49.82
N ASN A 46 30.22 26.78 50.82
CA ASN A 46 29.25 26.41 51.85
C ASN A 46 27.75 26.24 51.47
N LYS A 47 27.29 24.99 51.61
CA LYS A 47 25.87 24.64 51.80
C LYS A 47 25.25 25.56 52.87
N LEU A 48 24.38 26.46 52.43
CA LEU A 48 23.36 27.06 53.30
C LEU A 48 22.15 26.14 53.26
N ASP A 49 21.96 25.33 54.30
CA ASP A 49 20.76 24.52 54.46
C ASP A 49 19.57 25.43 54.79
N VAL A 50 18.73 25.71 53.79
CA VAL A 50 17.50 26.47 53.96
C VAL A 50 16.38 25.51 54.35
N ASN A 51 16.01 25.51 55.63
CA ASN A 51 14.85 24.77 56.12
C ASN A 51 13.60 25.66 56.12
N TYR A 52 12.57 25.23 55.41
CA TYR A 52 11.25 25.87 55.39
C TYR A 52 10.37 25.30 56.51
N GLN A 53 10.04 26.13 57.51
CA GLN A 53 9.08 25.74 58.53
C GLN A 53 7.77 26.51 58.40
N ARG A 54 6.66 25.77 58.48
CA ARG A 54 5.29 26.29 58.43
C ARG A 54 4.86 26.64 59.85
N ASN A 55 4.57 27.90 60.13
CA ASN A 55 4.12 28.28 61.48
C ASN A 55 2.59 28.09 61.61
N GLY A 56 2.09 27.91 62.84
CA GLY A 56 0.68 27.59 63.16
C GLY A 56 -0.39 28.64 62.77
N ARG A 57 -0.04 29.65 61.98
CA ARG A 57 -0.94 30.64 61.35
C ARG A 57 -0.86 30.66 59.82
N GLY A 58 -0.29 29.62 59.20
CA GLY A 58 -0.30 29.44 57.74
C GLY A 58 0.66 30.31 56.92
N LYS A 59 1.47 31.17 57.53
CA LYS A 59 2.50 31.97 56.84
C LYS A 59 3.84 31.25 56.78
N TRP A 60 4.43 31.21 55.59
CA TRP A 60 5.77 30.68 55.34
C TRP A 60 6.85 31.66 55.84
N ARG A 61 7.86 31.16 56.55
CA ARG A 61 9.08 31.91 56.88
C ARG A 61 10.28 31.03 56.58
N ALA A 62 11.21 31.52 55.77
CA ALA A 62 12.53 30.91 55.64
C ALA A 62 13.38 31.34 56.85
N LYS A 63 14.05 30.38 57.50
CA LYS A 63 14.97 30.65 58.61
C LYS A 63 16.36 30.21 58.17
N ILE A 64 17.26 31.17 57.99
CA ILE A 64 18.65 30.92 57.65
C ILE A 64 19.40 30.87 58.99
N ASN A 65 19.91 29.69 59.37
CA ASN A 65 20.78 29.58 60.54
C ASN A 65 22.22 29.92 60.10
N SER A 66 22.65 31.16 60.32
CA SER A 66 24.07 31.50 60.21
C SER A 66 24.78 31.10 61.50
N LEU A 67 25.79 30.23 61.40
CA LEU A 67 26.61 29.78 62.53
C LEU A 67 27.65 30.81 63.01
N LEU A 68 27.59 32.06 62.56
CA LEU A 68 28.47 33.13 63.01
C LEU A 68 27.63 34.34 63.43
N GLY A 69 27.79 34.74 64.69
CA GLY A 69 27.06 35.82 65.34
C GLY A 69 27.47 37.21 64.85
N PHE A 70 26.99 37.59 63.67
CA PHE A 70 26.96 38.98 63.22
C PHE A 70 25.52 39.43 62.95
N GLY A 71 25.26 40.70 63.27
CA GLY A 71 23.93 41.28 63.44
C GLY A 71 22.98 41.13 62.26
N ARG A 72 21.69 41.29 62.59
CA ARG A 72 20.55 41.37 61.65
C ARG A 72 20.88 42.27 60.44
N CYS A 73 21.12 41.64 59.29
CA CYS A 73 20.95 42.28 57.99
C CYS A 73 19.59 41.86 57.42
N ASP A 74 18.61 42.75 57.50
CA ASP A 74 17.37 42.63 56.72
C ASP A 74 17.70 42.94 55.26
N ILE A 75 17.94 41.89 54.46
CA ILE A 75 18.07 42.03 53.00
C ILE A 75 16.65 42.19 52.45
N ILE A 76 16.26 43.43 52.17
CA ILE A 76 15.04 43.75 51.42
C ILE A 76 15.30 43.38 49.96
N LEU A 77 14.90 42.18 49.55
CA LEU A 77 14.82 41.80 48.13
C LEU A 77 13.73 42.66 47.46
N ARG A 78 14.13 43.76 46.83
CA ARG A 78 13.26 44.49 45.91
C ARG A 78 13.10 43.66 44.64
N MET A 79 11.98 42.98 44.50
CA MET A 79 11.53 42.44 43.20
C MET A 79 11.25 43.63 42.29
N ASN A 80 12.18 43.95 41.39
CA ASN A 80 11.94 44.89 40.31
C ASN A 80 10.79 44.35 39.45
N LYS A 81 9.60 44.93 39.61
CA LYS A 81 8.48 44.70 38.69
C LYS A 81 8.81 45.43 37.39
N GLN A 82 9.54 44.78 36.50
CA GLN A 82 9.67 45.26 35.12
C GLN A 82 8.30 45.13 34.46
N ALA A 83 7.71 46.27 34.11
CA ALA A 83 6.46 46.31 33.37
C ALA A 83 6.75 46.00 31.89
N PHE A 84 6.08 44.99 31.34
CA PHE A 84 6.13 44.60 29.93
C PHE A 84 5.76 45.78 29.03
N SER A 85 6.53 46.01 27.96
CA SER A 85 6.20 47.03 26.96
C SER A 85 5.11 46.52 26.01
N LEU A 86 4.18 47.39 25.61
CA LEU A 86 3.12 47.03 24.65
C LEU A 86 3.73 46.66 23.29
N ILE A 87 4.83 47.30 22.90
CA ILE A 87 5.53 46.97 21.65
C ILE A 87 6.22 45.60 21.70
N GLU A 88 6.68 45.18 22.86
CA GLU A 88 7.34 43.88 23.06
C GLU A 88 6.32 42.75 22.88
N LEU A 89 5.14 42.92 23.45
CA LEU A 89 4.02 42.01 23.23
C LEU A 89 3.60 41.96 21.75
N LEU A 90 3.52 43.13 21.09
CA LEU A 90 3.10 43.23 19.68
C LEU A 90 4.03 42.45 18.74
N ILE A 91 5.36 42.57 18.94
CA ILE A 91 6.34 41.84 18.13
C ILE A 91 6.22 40.33 18.37
N VAL A 92 6.05 39.91 19.63
CA VAL A 92 5.92 38.48 19.99
C VAL A 92 4.69 37.85 19.33
N VAL A 93 3.51 38.47 19.43
CA VAL A 93 2.30 37.91 18.81
C VAL A 93 2.37 37.89 17.29
N THR A 94 3.07 38.87 16.69
CA THR A 94 3.29 38.92 15.23
C THR A 94 4.17 37.76 14.76
N ILE A 95 5.27 37.48 15.48
CA ILE A 95 6.16 36.34 15.15
C ILE A 95 5.40 35.01 15.29
N ILE A 96 4.61 34.85 16.36
CA ILE A 96 3.80 33.63 16.55
C ILE A 96 2.78 33.47 15.41
N ALA A 97 2.12 34.55 14.98
CA ALA A 97 1.17 34.49 13.86
C ALA A 97 1.82 34.00 12.56
N ILE A 98 3.04 34.47 12.25
CA ILE A 98 3.79 34.03 11.07
C ILE A 98 4.19 32.55 11.20
N LEU A 99 4.71 32.14 12.36
CA LEU A 99 5.12 30.75 12.61
C LEU A 99 3.94 29.78 12.47
N VAL A 100 2.79 30.11 13.07
CA VAL A 100 1.57 29.29 12.98
C VAL A 100 1.05 29.23 11.54
N GLY A 101 1.13 30.34 10.81
CA GLY A 101 0.71 30.41 9.40
C GLY A 101 1.43 29.41 8.50
N VAL A 102 2.73 29.16 8.74
CA VAL A 102 3.52 28.18 7.98
C VAL A 102 3.42 26.76 8.56
N ALA A 103 3.34 26.64 9.89
CA ALA A 103 3.35 25.33 10.56
C ALA A 103 2.05 24.52 10.35
N LEU A 104 0.90 25.17 10.25
CA LEU A 104 -0.41 24.49 10.13
C LEU A 104 -0.56 23.59 8.89
N PRO A 105 -0.33 24.08 7.65
CA PRO A 105 -0.47 23.21 6.47
C PRO A 105 0.50 22.03 6.50
N TYR A 106 1.73 22.25 6.98
CA TYR A 106 2.73 21.19 7.11
C TYR A 106 2.30 20.07 8.08
N TYR A 107 1.73 20.45 9.22
CA TYR A 107 1.22 19.47 10.18
C TYR A 107 0.06 18.64 9.61
N GLN A 108 -0.84 19.26 8.85
CA GLN A 108 -1.96 18.54 8.23
C GLN A 108 -1.47 17.48 7.23
N ASP A 109 -0.48 17.81 6.41
CA ASP A 109 0.06 16.87 5.42
C ASP A 109 0.82 15.73 6.10
N TYR A 110 1.59 16.02 7.16
CA TYR A 110 2.22 14.97 7.97
C TYR A 110 1.20 14.00 8.59
N VAL A 111 0.09 14.52 9.12
CA VAL A 111 -0.98 13.68 9.68
C VAL A 111 -1.67 12.85 8.59
N LYS A 112 -1.85 13.37 7.37
CA LYS A 112 -2.39 12.59 6.25
C LYS A 112 -1.47 11.44 5.87
N GLU A 113 -0.18 11.70 5.67
CA GLU A 113 0.80 10.68 5.27
C GLU A 113 0.96 9.58 6.33
N THR A 114 0.95 9.95 7.61
CA THR A 114 0.99 8.98 8.71
C THR A 114 -0.25 8.10 8.75
N ARG A 115 -1.45 8.66 8.48
CA ARG A 115 -2.68 7.87 8.33
C ARG A 115 -2.61 6.93 7.14
N LEU A 116 -2.19 7.41 5.96
CA LEU A 116 -2.05 6.56 4.77
C LEU A 116 -1.09 5.38 5.00
N THR A 117 0.05 5.66 5.63
CA THR A 117 1.06 4.64 5.95
C THR A 117 0.51 3.61 6.93
N LYS A 118 -0.20 4.07 7.98
CA LYS A 118 -0.87 3.19 8.94
C LYS A 118 -1.92 2.30 8.26
N ALA A 119 -2.79 2.89 7.44
CA ALA A 119 -3.83 2.15 6.73
C ALA A 119 -3.26 1.07 5.80
N LYS A 120 -2.18 1.37 5.06
CA LYS A 120 -1.49 0.40 4.21
C LYS A 120 -0.92 -0.77 5.01
N HIS A 121 -0.28 -0.47 6.15
CA HIS A 121 0.26 -1.50 7.03
C HIS A 121 -0.84 -2.43 7.58
N GLU A 122 -1.95 -1.86 8.03
CA GLU A 122 -3.10 -2.61 8.54
C GLU A 122 -3.78 -3.45 7.43
N LEU A 123 -3.88 -2.93 6.20
CA LEU A 123 -4.35 -3.69 5.04
C LEU A 123 -3.43 -4.88 4.72
N ASP A 124 -2.11 -4.72 4.84
CA ASP A 124 -1.16 -5.81 4.62
C ASP A 124 -1.33 -6.95 5.64
N ILE A 125 -1.66 -6.62 6.90
CA ILE A 125 -1.96 -7.63 7.93
C ILE A 125 -3.20 -8.45 7.54
N ILE A 126 -4.28 -7.77 7.13
CA ILE A 126 -5.53 -8.43 6.71
C ILE A 126 -5.31 -9.26 5.45
N LYS A 127 -4.55 -8.74 4.48
CA LYS A 127 -4.13 -9.46 3.28
C LYS A 127 -3.42 -10.77 3.63
N GLN A 128 -2.46 -10.74 4.56
CA GLN A 128 -1.76 -11.95 4.98
C GLN A 128 -2.69 -12.95 5.65
N ALA A 129 -3.67 -12.49 6.43
CA ALA A 129 -4.68 -13.36 7.03
C ALA A 129 -5.58 -14.02 5.95
N LEU A 130 -6.00 -13.27 4.93
CA LEU A 130 -6.78 -13.79 3.81
C LEU A 130 -5.99 -14.81 2.98
N ILE A 131 -4.71 -14.53 2.68
CA ILE A 131 -3.85 -15.49 1.99
C ILE A 131 -3.74 -16.78 2.80
N LYS A 132 -3.53 -16.69 4.12
CA LYS A 132 -3.50 -17.87 5.00
C LYS A 132 -4.82 -18.65 4.93
N HIS A 133 -5.96 -17.96 5.02
CA HIS A 133 -7.27 -18.58 4.89
C HIS A 133 -7.38 -19.36 3.58
N ASP A 134 -7.12 -18.72 2.43
CA ASP A 134 -7.21 -19.36 1.11
C ASP A 134 -6.21 -20.53 0.94
N THR A 135 -5.07 -20.53 1.64
CA THR A 135 -4.11 -21.64 1.58
C THR A 135 -4.45 -22.83 2.47
N PHE A 136 -5.15 -22.60 3.59
CA PHE A 136 -5.41 -23.64 4.59
C PHE A 136 -6.85 -24.15 4.57
N GLU A 137 -7.79 -23.37 4.06
CA GLU A 137 -9.18 -23.78 3.90
C GLU A 137 -9.43 -24.33 2.49
N GLU A 138 -10.26 -25.36 2.40
CA GLU A 138 -10.71 -25.89 1.10
C GLU A 138 -11.67 -24.93 0.39
N ARG A 139 -12.37 -24.08 1.16
CA ARG A 139 -13.35 -23.13 0.65
C ARG A 139 -12.71 -21.77 0.48
N ALA A 140 -12.93 -21.17 -0.69
CA ALA A 140 -12.56 -19.79 -0.92
C ALA A 140 -13.27 -18.86 0.08
N TYR A 141 -12.61 -17.77 0.45
CA TYR A 141 -13.23 -16.74 1.27
C TYR A 141 -14.40 -16.05 0.52
N VAL A 142 -15.60 -16.07 1.10
CA VAL A 142 -16.83 -15.47 0.52
C VAL A 142 -17.54 -14.62 1.58
N ALA A 143 -16.93 -13.52 2.00
CA ALA A 143 -17.54 -12.56 2.89
C ALA A 143 -17.03 -11.14 2.59
N SER A 144 -17.85 -10.12 2.87
CA SER A 144 -17.43 -8.72 2.75
C SER A 144 -16.74 -8.20 4.01
N ASP A 145 -17.07 -8.80 5.16
CA ASP A 145 -16.60 -8.36 6.48
C ASP A 145 -15.40 -9.22 6.92
N PRO A 146 -14.20 -8.64 7.14
CA PRO A 146 -13.00 -9.36 7.57
C PRO A 146 -13.11 -9.97 8.97
N ARG A 147 -14.15 -9.65 9.76
CA ARG A 147 -14.36 -10.24 11.09
C ARG A 147 -14.49 -11.77 11.08
N VAL A 148 -14.86 -12.36 9.95
CA VAL A 148 -14.91 -13.83 9.79
C VAL A 148 -13.54 -14.48 10.03
N LEU A 149 -12.45 -13.73 9.83
CA LEU A 149 -11.07 -14.21 10.05
C LEU A 149 -10.65 -14.19 11.53
N LEU A 150 -11.42 -13.53 12.40
CA LEU A 150 -11.08 -13.37 13.81
C LEU A 150 -11.05 -14.71 14.55
N GLY A 151 -10.10 -14.84 15.47
CA GLY A 151 -9.89 -16.04 16.29
C GLY A 151 -9.12 -17.15 15.57
N LYS A 152 -9.27 -17.31 14.25
CA LYS A 152 -8.57 -18.35 13.47
C LYS A 152 -7.32 -17.84 12.76
N TYR A 153 -7.43 -16.72 12.04
CA TYR A 153 -6.33 -16.17 11.22
C TYR A 153 -5.88 -14.77 11.68
N LEU A 154 -6.73 -14.07 12.43
CA LEU A 154 -6.47 -12.74 12.95
C LEU A 154 -6.82 -12.68 14.44
N GLN A 155 -5.96 -12.08 15.27
CA GLN A 155 -6.18 -11.96 16.72
C GLN A 155 -7.14 -10.82 17.05
N ASP A 156 -6.89 -9.66 16.46
CA ASP A 156 -7.69 -8.44 16.58
C ASP A 156 -7.83 -7.76 15.22
N LEU A 157 -9.00 -7.16 14.97
CA LEU A 157 -9.22 -6.41 13.73
C LEU A 157 -8.79 -4.96 13.98
N PRO A 158 -7.72 -4.47 13.32
CA PRO A 158 -7.38 -3.06 13.41
C PRO A 158 -8.49 -2.22 12.78
N ARG A 159 -8.65 -1.01 13.31
CA ARG A 159 -9.59 -0.02 12.79
C ARG A 159 -8.83 1.01 12.00
N ASP A 160 -9.37 1.40 10.86
CA ASP A 160 -8.70 2.33 9.97
C ASP A 160 -8.47 3.70 10.66
N PRO A 161 -7.53 4.52 10.15
CA PRO A 161 -7.21 5.81 10.76
C PRO A 161 -8.35 6.85 10.74
N TRP A 162 -9.45 6.58 10.02
CA TRP A 162 -10.63 7.43 9.93
C TRP A 162 -11.80 6.92 10.79
N GLY A 163 -11.63 5.78 11.46
CA GLY A 163 -12.59 5.22 12.37
C GLY A 163 -13.63 4.33 11.70
N ARG A 164 -13.34 3.67 10.58
CA ARG A 164 -14.14 2.59 10.00
C ARG A 164 -13.40 1.26 9.99
N ASP A 165 -14.18 0.20 9.83
CA ASP A 165 -13.65 -1.15 9.63
C ASP A 165 -13.26 -1.33 8.15
N TYR A 166 -12.30 -2.20 7.91
CA TYR A 166 -11.89 -2.59 6.56
C TYR A 166 -12.97 -3.43 5.86
N GLU A 167 -13.04 -3.33 4.54
CA GLU A 167 -13.93 -4.13 3.71
C GLU A 167 -13.13 -5.07 2.80
N VAL A 168 -13.65 -6.27 2.57
CA VAL A 168 -13.07 -7.25 1.65
C VAL A 168 -13.99 -7.42 0.44
N ASP A 169 -13.49 -7.13 -0.75
CA ASP A 169 -14.16 -7.51 -1.99
C ASP A 169 -13.64 -8.88 -2.42
N TRP A 170 -14.29 -9.93 -1.92
CA TRP A 170 -13.87 -11.31 -2.20
C TRP A 170 -13.85 -11.64 -3.70
N LEU A 171 -14.78 -11.06 -4.46
CA LEU A 171 -14.88 -11.27 -5.90
C LEU A 171 -13.74 -10.62 -6.68
N LYS A 172 -13.32 -9.41 -6.28
CA LYS A 172 -12.18 -8.69 -6.86
C LYS A 172 -10.84 -9.19 -6.31
N GLY A 173 -10.84 -9.99 -5.23
CA GLY A 173 -9.63 -10.44 -4.55
C GLY A 173 -8.89 -9.30 -3.85
N GLN A 174 -9.62 -8.31 -3.34
CA GLN A 174 -9.09 -7.06 -2.77
C GLN A 174 -9.58 -6.80 -1.35
N VAL A 175 -8.76 -6.11 -0.56
CA VAL A 175 -9.13 -5.50 0.72
C VAL A 175 -9.03 -3.99 0.58
N ARG A 176 -9.96 -3.25 1.14
CA ARG A 176 -9.98 -1.80 1.04
C ARG A 176 -10.36 -1.08 2.34
N SER A 177 -9.81 0.12 2.50
CA SER A 177 -10.33 1.14 3.40
C SER A 177 -11.04 2.22 2.57
N LEU A 178 -12.16 2.72 3.09
CA LEU A 178 -13.00 3.72 2.42
C LEU A 178 -12.46 5.16 2.52
N GLY A 179 -11.23 5.32 3.03
CA GLY A 179 -10.57 6.61 3.16
C GLY A 179 -11.29 7.60 4.07
N PRO A 180 -10.95 8.90 4.00
CA PRO A 180 -11.62 9.95 4.75
C PRO A 180 -13.11 10.16 4.43
N ASP A 181 -13.55 9.95 3.18
CA ASP A 181 -14.91 10.31 2.74
C ASP A 181 -15.96 9.20 2.86
N HIS A 182 -15.51 7.95 3.09
CA HIS A 182 -16.32 6.78 3.37
C HIS A 182 -17.32 6.36 2.27
N SER A 183 -17.24 6.87 1.04
CA SER A 183 -18.27 6.57 0.04
C SER A 183 -17.81 6.55 -1.41
N LEU A 184 -16.76 7.30 -1.76
CA LEU A 184 -16.27 7.36 -3.13
C LEU A 184 -15.08 6.45 -3.30
N GLU A 185 -14.96 5.78 -4.44
CA GLU A 185 -13.77 4.97 -4.73
C GLU A 185 -12.48 5.80 -4.90
N ARG A 186 -12.59 7.13 -4.96
CA ARG A 186 -11.50 8.06 -5.29
C ARG A 186 -10.38 8.06 -4.25
N ASP A 187 -10.72 7.99 -2.97
CA ASP A 187 -9.77 8.02 -1.85
C ASP A 187 -9.61 6.65 -1.18
N ASN A 188 -10.23 5.60 -1.74
CA ASN A 188 -10.07 4.24 -1.26
C ASN A 188 -8.63 3.78 -1.37
N ILE A 189 -8.14 3.17 -0.30
CA ILE A 189 -6.86 2.48 -0.29
C ILE A 189 -7.16 1.00 -0.48
N THR A 190 -6.78 0.45 -1.63
CA THR A 190 -7.04 -0.93 -2.00
C THR A 190 -5.74 -1.73 -2.06
N VAL A 191 -5.78 -2.98 -1.62
CA VAL A 191 -4.66 -3.92 -1.68
C VAL A 191 -5.17 -5.26 -2.19
N ASP A 192 -4.54 -5.76 -3.25
CA ASP A 192 -4.80 -7.09 -3.81
C ASP A 192 -4.19 -8.18 -2.91
N TYR A 193 -5.01 -9.13 -2.44
CA TYR A 193 -4.55 -10.33 -1.72
C TYR A 193 -4.47 -11.56 -2.63
N LYS A 194 -5.23 -11.60 -3.73
CA LYS A 194 -5.11 -12.64 -4.77
C LYS A 194 -4.06 -12.23 -5.82
N PRO A 195 -3.32 -13.18 -6.42
CA PRO A 195 -2.41 -12.91 -7.53
C PRO A 195 -3.14 -12.31 -8.74
N PRO A 196 -2.46 -11.63 -9.69
CA PRO A 196 -3.10 -11.10 -10.90
C PRO A 196 -3.80 -12.20 -11.70
N LEU A 197 -4.74 -11.83 -12.58
CA LEU A 197 -5.51 -12.77 -13.38
C LEU A 197 -4.58 -13.50 -14.38
N THR A 198 -4.30 -14.77 -14.10
CA THR A 198 -3.44 -15.62 -14.92
C THR A 198 -4.14 -16.93 -15.19
N LEU A 199 -3.97 -17.47 -16.40
CA LEU A 199 -4.25 -18.88 -16.64
C LEU A 199 -3.28 -19.70 -15.76
N GLN A 200 -3.79 -20.69 -15.02
CA GLN A 200 -3.01 -21.52 -14.10
C GLN A 200 -2.93 -22.97 -14.57
N LYS A 201 -4.01 -23.48 -15.14
CA LYS A 201 -4.14 -24.88 -15.53
C LYS A 201 -4.96 -25.02 -16.80
N ALA A 202 -4.58 -25.99 -17.63
CA ALA A 202 -5.37 -26.44 -18.76
C ALA A 202 -5.45 -27.97 -18.72
N THR A 203 -6.67 -28.51 -18.63
CA THR A 203 -6.92 -29.95 -18.59
C THR A 203 -8.00 -30.36 -19.56
N TRP A 204 -7.76 -31.44 -20.28
CA TRP A 204 -8.77 -32.16 -21.02
C TRP A 204 -9.60 -33.02 -20.06
N VAL A 205 -10.92 -32.87 -20.14
CA VAL A 205 -11.91 -33.58 -19.34
C VAL A 205 -12.65 -34.54 -20.27
N ASP A 206 -12.37 -35.82 -20.08
CA ASP A 206 -13.02 -36.94 -20.74
C ASP A 206 -14.45 -37.10 -20.19
N THR A 207 -15.45 -36.85 -21.04
CA THR A 207 -16.86 -36.87 -20.62
C THR A 207 -17.49 -38.25 -20.76
N ASP A 208 -17.06 -39.03 -21.75
CA ASP A 208 -17.59 -40.37 -22.04
C ASP A 208 -16.70 -41.50 -21.49
N ASN A 209 -15.57 -41.16 -20.87
CA ASN A 209 -14.60 -42.05 -20.24
C ASN A 209 -14.00 -43.06 -21.21
N ASN A 210 -13.85 -42.67 -22.48
CA ASN A 210 -13.30 -43.51 -23.54
C ASN A 210 -11.75 -43.46 -23.60
N ARG A 211 -11.11 -42.58 -22.82
CA ARG A 211 -9.65 -42.33 -22.76
C ARG A 211 -9.03 -41.83 -24.07
N GLN A 212 -9.84 -41.26 -24.95
CA GLN A 212 -9.44 -40.73 -26.24
C GLN A 212 -10.03 -39.34 -26.41
N VAL A 213 -9.31 -38.45 -27.07
CA VAL A 213 -9.86 -37.12 -27.34
C VAL A 213 -10.97 -37.29 -28.38
N SER A 214 -12.19 -36.99 -27.98
CA SER A 214 -13.38 -37.19 -28.81
C SER A 214 -14.32 -35.99 -28.76
N GLY A 215 -15.29 -35.97 -29.67
CA GLY A 215 -16.29 -34.91 -29.68
C GLY A 215 -17.22 -34.98 -28.48
N GLY A 216 -17.53 -33.83 -27.88
CA GLY A 216 -18.30 -33.73 -26.64
C GLY A 216 -17.45 -33.70 -25.37
N ASP A 217 -16.13 -33.89 -25.48
CA ASP A 217 -15.20 -33.65 -24.38
C ASP A 217 -14.97 -32.16 -24.15
N PHE A 218 -14.47 -31.80 -22.96
CA PHE A 218 -14.21 -30.42 -22.61
C PHE A 218 -12.72 -30.14 -22.38
N LEU A 219 -12.26 -29.00 -22.87
CA LEU A 219 -11.03 -28.38 -22.41
C LEU A 219 -11.37 -27.40 -21.29
N ARG A 220 -10.91 -27.72 -20.09
CA ARG A 220 -11.06 -26.90 -18.88
C ARG A 220 -9.83 -26.02 -18.68
N LEU A 221 -10.06 -24.73 -18.63
CA LEU A 221 -9.06 -23.70 -18.37
C LEU A 221 -9.35 -23.08 -17.00
N GLU A 222 -8.41 -23.17 -16.07
CA GLU A 222 -8.55 -22.63 -14.71
C GLU A 222 -7.69 -21.38 -14.52
N PHE A 223 -8.28 -20.36 -13.90
CA PHE A 223 -7.68 -19.06 -13.66
C PHE A 223 -7.45 -18.80 -12.18
N SER A 224 -6.52 -17.88 -11.90
CA SER A 224 -6.14 -17.47 -10.55
C SER A 224 -7.18 -16.60 -9.82
N ARG A 225 -8.12 -16.01 -10.56
CA ARG A 225 -9.18 -15.11 -10.06
C ARG A 225 -10.51 -15.44 -10.73
N PHE A 226 -11.58 -14.94 -10.13
CA PHE A 226 -12.90 -14.98 -10.74
C PHE A 226 -12.95 -14.10 -11.99
N LEU A 227 -13.57 -14.65 -13.03
CA LEU A 227 -13.72 -14.02 -14.33
C LEU A 227 -15.01 -13.20 -14.35
N ASN A 228 -14.93 -11.97 -14.86
CA ASN A 228 -16.11 -11.15 -15.07
C ASN A 228 -16.66 -11.41 -16.47
N ALA A 229 -17.94 -11.78 -16.54
CA ALA A 229 -18.69 -11.97 -17.79
C ALA A 229 -18.97 -10.63 -18.49
N SER A 230 -17.93 -9.89 -18.85
CA SER A 230 -18.07 -8.54 -19.39
C SER A 230 -17.73 -8.49 -20.87
N ALA A 231 -18.37 -9.36 -21.65
CA ALA A 231 -18.79 -9.11 -23.03
C ALA A 231 -19.60 -10.33 -23.50
N SER A 232 -20.90 -10.13 -23.76
CA SER A 232 -21.71 -11.11 -24.48
C SER A 232 -21.09 -11.35 -25.87
N GLY A 233 -20.36 -12.44 -26.04
CA GLY A 233 -19.73 -12.78 -27.30
C GLY A 233 -18.82 -13.99 -27.16
N ASN A 234 -18.86 -14.89 -28.15
CA ASN A 234 -18.04 -16.09 -28.19
C ASN A 234 -16.55 -15.74 -28.03
N LEU A 235 -15.79 -16.55 -27.29
CA LEU A 235 -14.34 -16.41 -27.22
C LEU A 235 -13.72 -16.72 -28.59
N ASP A 236 -12.77 -15.88 -29.01
CA ASP A 236 -12.06 -16.07 -30.27
C ASP A 236 -10.75 -16.83 -30.04
N TYR A 237 -10.53 -17.90 -30.78
CA TYR A 237 -9.34 -18.74 -30.68
C TYR A 237 -8.47 -18.60 -31.93
N SER A 238 -7.15 -18.57 -31.77
CA SER A 238 -6.23 -18.53 -32.92
C SER A 238 -4.94 -19.31 -32.67
N ASN A 239 -4.21 -19.69 -33.73
CA ASN A 239 -2.86 -20.26 -33.62
C ASN A 239 -1.78 -19.17 -33.56
N SER A 240 -2.16 -17.92 -33.22
CA SER A 240 -1.26 -16.78 -33.17
C SER A 240 -1.45 -16.02 -31.88
N SER A 241 -0.36 -15.78 -31.14
CA SER A 241 -0.42 -14.98 -29.92
C SER A 241 -0.84 -13.52 -30.15
N ALA A 242 -0.86 -13.04 -31.40
CA ALA A 242 -1.20 -11.65 -31.75
C ALA A 242 -2.69 -11.41 -32.01
N THR A 243 -3.52 -12.45 -32.15
CA THR A 243 -4.93 -12.32 -32.54
C THR A 243 -5.85 -13.20 -31.69
N GLY A 244 -7.11 -12.79 -31.52
CA GLY A 244 -8.10 -13.50 -30.70
C GLY A 244 -7.98 -13.21 -29.20
N ASP A 245 -8.69 -14.00 -28.39
CA ASP A 245 -8.70 -13.94 -26.92
C ASP A 245 -7.79 -15.03 -26.30
N LEU A 246 -7.85 -16.24 -26.87
CA LEU A 246 -6.94 -17.34 -26.54
C LEU A 246 -6.12 -17.71 -27.78
N TRP A 247 -4.86 -18.06 -27.54
CA TRP A 247 -4.04 -18.67 -28.57
C TRP A 247 -3.65 -20.09 -28.16
N PHE A 248 -3.55 -20.95 -29.16
CA PHE A 248 -3.11 -22.33 -29.03
C PHE A 248 -1.82 -22.54 -29.83
N SER A 249 -1.04 -23.55 -29.46
CA SER A 249 0.10 -23.98 -30.23
C SER A 249 -0.32 -24.51 -31.62
N GLU A 250 0.57 -24.42 -32.60
CA GLU A 250 0.27 -24.73 -34.01
C GLU A 250 -0.17 -26.18 -34.26
N ASP A 251 0.14 -27.10 -33.34
CA ASP A 251 -0.28 -28.50 -33.39
C ASP A 251 -1.74 -28.72 -33.00
N VAL A 252 -2.42 -27.71 -32.45
CA VAL A 252 -3.84 -27.77 -32.09
C VAL A 252 -4.73 -27.44 -33.30
N VAL A 253 -5.72 -28.30 -33.55
CA VAL A 253 -6.69 -28.11 -34.63
C VAL A 253 -7.87 -27.27 -34.15
N ILE A 254 -7.73 -25.94 -34.21
CA ILE A 254 -8.75 -24.99 -33.71
C ILE A 254 -10.14 -25.20 -34.31
N GLY A 255 -10.24 -25.64 -35.56
CA GLY A 255 -11.54 -25.89 -36.20
C GLY A 255 -12.39 -26.98 -35.54
N THR A 256 -11.78 -27.76 -34.63
CA THR A 256 -12.47 -28.77 -33.81
C THR A 256 -12.76 -28.29 -32.39
N LEU A 257 -12.41 -27.05 -32.04
CA LEU A 257 -12.82 -26.40 -30.80
C LEU A 257 -14.09 -25.60 -31.09
N ILE A 258 -15.21 -25.94 -30.47
CA ILE A 258 -16.44 -25.18 -30.63
C ILE A 258 -16.27 -23.89 -29.83
N PRO A 259 -16.31 -22.70 -30.48
CA PRO A 259 -16.42 -21.45 -29.77
C PRO A 259 -17.79 -21.48 -29.10
N THR A 260 -17.83 -21.66 -27.80
CA THR A 260 -19.07 -21.99 -27.12
C THR A 260 -20.14 -20.96 -27.47
N ALA A 261 -21.14 -21.40 -28.22
CA ALA A 261 -22.36 -20.64 -28.43
C ALA A 261 -23.13 -20.71 -27.11
N THR A 262 -22.69 -19.92 -26.12
CA THR A 262 -22.91 -19.95 -24.65
C THR A 262 -21.65 -20.21 -23.78
N VAL A 263 -20.47 -19.68 -24.12
CA VAL A 263 -19.54 -19.19 -23.06
C VAL A 263 -19.92 -17.73 -22.85
N ASP A 264 -21.05 -17.54 -22.19
CA ASP A 264 -20.99 -16.58 -21.12
C ASP A 264 -19.96 -17.20 -20.16
N ILE A 265 -18.90 -16.48 -19.78
CA ILE A 265 -18.34 -16.73 -18.44
C ILE A 265 -19.60 -16.87 -17.57
N PRO A 266 -19.87 -18.04 -16.96
CA PRO A 266 -21.20 -18.36 -16.48
C PRO A 266 -21.74 -17.17 -15.69
N GLY A 267 -23.04 -16.86 -15.73
CA GLY A 267 -23.63 -15.76 -14.95
C GLY A 267 -23.45 -15.87 -13.41
N TYR A 268 -22.62 -16.82 -12.97
CA TYR A 268 -22.17 -17.14 -11.64
C TYR A 268 -20.65 -16.91 -11.55
N TYR A 269 -20.16 -16.56 -10.37
CA TYR A 269 -18.76 -16.26 -10.15
C TYR A 269 -17.87 -17.51 -10.35
N THR A 270 -17.27 -17.68 -11.54
CA THR A 270 -16.38 -18.81 -11.86
C THR A 270 -14.93 -18.39 -12.08
N ASN A 271 -14.01 -19.30 -11.81
CA ASN A 271 -12.60 -19.20 -12.12
C ASN A 271 -12.21 -20.12 -13.28
N GLU A 272 -13.18 -20.69 -14.00
CA GLU A 272 -12.95 -21.67 -15.05
C GLU A 272 -13.71 -21.33 -16.34
N ILE A 273 -13.09 -21.67 -17.46
CA ILE A 273 -13.68 -21.64 -18.81
C ILE A 273 -13.67 -23.06 -19.35
N LEU A 274 -14.82 -23.51 -19.85
CA LEU A 274 -14.99 -24.80 -20.51
C LEU A 274 -15.17 -24.57 -22.01
N ILE A 275 -14.33 -25.21 -22.82
CA ILE A 275 -14.39 -25.18 -24.28
C ILE A 275 -14.75 -26.60 -24.74
N GLU A 276 -15.85 -26.74 -25.48
CA GLU A 276 -16.30 -28.04 -25.97
C GLU A 276 -15.56 -28.43 -27.26
N LEU A 277 -15.22 -29.72 -27.38
CA LEU A 277 -14.66 -30.32 -28.58
C LEU A 277 -15.79 -30.72 -29.54
N ALA A 278 -15.67 -30.31 -30.81
CA ALA A 278 -16.63 -30.62 -31.85
C ALA A 278 -16.73 -32.13 -32.11
N THR A 279 -17.84 -32.58 -32.68
CA THR A 279 -18.05 -34.00 -33.06
C THR A 279 -17.00 -34.56 -34.02
N SER A 280 -16.26 -33.70 -34.72
CA SER A 280 -15.15 -34.07 -35.60
C SER A 280 -13.80 -34.16 -34.88
N ALA A 281 -13.76 -33.92 -33.56
CA ALA A 281 -12.55 -34.03 -32.77
C ALA A 281 -12.07 -35.48 -32.65
N SER A 282 -10.75 -35.65 -32.56
CA SER A 282 -10.08 -36.95 -32.45
C SER A 282 -8.78 -36.80 -31.66
N ASP A 283 -8.04 -37.89 -31.45
CA ASP A 283 -6.71 -37.89 -30.83
C ASP A 283 -5.68 -36.96 -31.51
N LEU A 284 -5.96 -36.48 -32.72
CA LEU A 284 -5.13 -35.51 -33.44
C LEU A 284 -5.51 -34.05 -33.19
N THR A 285 -6.65 -33.78 -32.55
CA THR A 285 -7.14 -32.43 -32.26
C THR A 285 -6.23 -31.69 -31.30
N ILE A 286 -5.81 -32.35 -30.21
CA ILE A 286 -4.90 -31.83 -29.20
C ILE A 286 -3.97 -32.96 -28.77
N LYS A 287 -2.67 -32.69 -28.71
CA LYS A 287 -1.69 -33.63 -28.18
C LYS A 287 -1.46 -33.35 -26.70
N LEU A 288 -2.04 -34.21 -25.86
CA LEU A 288 -1.90 -34.11 -24.41
C LEU A 288 -0.42 -34.20 -24.01
N GLY A 289 0.04 -33.24 -23.22
CA GLY A 289 1.42 -33.16 -22.73
C GLY A 289 2.40 -32.39 -23.62
N SER A 290 2.02 -32.00 -24.84
CA SER A 290 2.85 -31.13 -25.70
C SER A 290 2.15 -29.87 -26.17
N SER A 291 0.85 -29.96 -26.50
CA SER A 291 0.09 -28.80 -26.93
C SER A 291 -0.04 -27.77 -25.81
N THR A 292 0.04 -26.50 -26.15
CA THR A 292 -0.03 -25.38 -25.20
C THR A 292 -1.19 -24.46 -25.52
N VAL A 293 -1.65 -23.76 -24.48
CA VAL A 293 -2.67 -22.72 -24.55
C VAL A 293 -2.20 -21.50 -23.75
N GLY A 294 -2.52 -20.32 -24.24
CA GLY A 294 -2.22 -19.07 -23.55
C GLY A 294 -3.23 -17.97 -23.86
N ILE A 295 -3.09 -16.88 -23.12
CA ILE A 295 -3.86 -15.65 -23.35
C ILE A 295 -3.23 -14.88 -24.50
N ALA A 296 -4.05 -14.49 -25.48
CA ALA A 296 -3.59 -13.75 -26.64
C ALA A 296 -3.36 -12.27 -26.30
N GLN A 297 -2.44 -11.63 -27.02
CA GLN A 297 -2.11 -10.22 -26.84
C GLN A 297 -3.31 -9.32 -27.17
N ALA A 298 -4.11 -9.71 -28.15
CA ALA A 298 -5.29 -8.96 -28.58
C ALA A 298 -6.56 -9.24 -27.75
N ASN A 299 -6.45 -9.98 -26.64
CA ASN A 299 -7.58 -10.32 -25.77
C ASN A 299 -8.37 -9.08 -25.32
N LYS A 300 -9.69 -9.16 -25.43
CA LYS A 300 -10.61 -8.11 -24.97
C LYS A 300 -11.70 -8.63 -24.05
N LYS A 301 -11.88 -9.95 -23.94
CA LYS A 301 -13.02 -10.55 -23.23
C LYS A 301 -12.64 -11.14 -21.88
N ILE A 302 -11.43 -11.65 -21.73
CA ILE A 302 -10.98 -12.30 -20.47
C ILE A 302 -10.46 -11.22 -19.52
N MET A 303 -11.29 -10.85 -18.55
CA MET A 303 -11.02 -9.83 -17.53
C MET A 303 -11.55 -10.24 -16.15
N ASP A 304 -10.98 -9.67 -15.09
CA ASP A 304 -11.45 -9.87 -13.73
C ASP A 304 -12.55 -8.88 -13.34
N PHE A 305 -13.15 -9.08 -12.16
CA PHE A 305 -14.16 -8.17 -11.60
C PHE A 305 -13.62 -6.81 -11.17
N SER A 306 -12.30 -6.62 -11.16
CA SER A 306 -11.67 -5.32 -10.94
C SER A 306 -11.47 -4.54 -12.24
N GLY A 307 -11.80 -5.13 -13.39
CA GLY A 307 -11.68 -4.52 -14.71
C GLY A 307 -10.31 -4.73 -15.37
N ARG A 308 -9.42 -5.55 -14.77
CA ARG A 308 -8.08 -5.83 -15.31
C ARG A 308 -8.14 -7.02 -16.26
N TYR A 309 -7.36 -6.96 -17.34
CA TYR A 309 -7.32 -8.05 -18.31
C TYR A 309 -6.44 -9.18 -17.80
N ALA A 310 -6.61 -10.38 -18.37
CA ALA A 310 -5.72 -11.49 -18.07
C ALA A 310 -4.28 -11.19 -18.54
N ASN A 311 -3.30 -11.66 -17.75
CA ASN A 311 -1.89 -11.61 -18.12
C ASN A 311 -1.69 -12.25 -19.49
N GLY A 312 -0.87 -11.62 -20.33
CA GLY A 312 -0.72 -11.92 -21.76
C GLY A 312 -1.33 -10.85 -22.66
N THR A 313 -2.33 -10.12 -22.16
CA THR A 313 -2.98 -9.05 -22.91
C THR A 313 -2.03 -7.89 -23.12
N TYR A 314 -1.79 -7.56 -24.39
CA TYR A 314 -0.93 -6.45 -24.82
C TYR A 314 -1.60 -5.72 -25.99
N ASN A 315 -2.23 -4.59 -25.68
CA ASN A 315 -2.90 -3.71 -26.64
C ASN A 315 -2.37 -2.27 -26.50
N ALA A 316 -2.74 -1.38 -27.41
CA ALA A 316 -2.34 0.03 -27.42
C ALA A 316 -2.67 0.76 -26.11
N THR A 317 -3.72 0.34 -25.40
CA THR A 317 -4.22 0.98 -24.16
C THR A 317 -3.79 0.25 -22.89
N VAL A 318 -3.62 -1.08 -22.94
CA VAL A 318 -3.39 -1.91 -21.75
C VAL A 318 -2.21 -2.83 -21.98
N LYS A 319 -1.32 -2.89 -20.99
CA LYS A 319 -0.14 -3.76 -20.99
C LYS A 319 -0.14 -4.53 -19.69
N GLU A 320 -0.69 -5.73 -19.72
CA GLU A 320 -0.61 -6.65 -18.58
C GLU A 320 0.73 -7.39 -18.59
N ALA A 321 1.06 -8.04 -17.48
CA ALA A 321 2.27 -8.86 -17.40
C ALA A 321 2.26 -9.96 -18.49
N PRO A 322 3.43 -10.39 -19.00
CA PRO A 322 3.49 -11.40 -20.05
C PRO A 322 2.80 -12.70 -19.62
N ALA A 323 2.03 -13.30 -20.52
CA ALA A 323 1.44 -14.61 -20.29
C ALA A 323 2.52 -15.68 -20.31
N VAL A 324 2.36 -16.66 -19.42
CA VAL A 324 3.04 -17.94 -19.52
C VAL A 324 2.08 -18.90 -20.20
N GLU A 325 2.53 -19.56 -21.26
CA GLU A 325 1.77 -20.63 -21.90
C GLU A 325 1.69 -21.85 -20.97
N ILE A 326 0.59 -22.58 -21.04
CA ILE A 326 0.35 -23.76 -20.20
C ILE A 326 0.16 -24.97 -21.08
N ILE A 327 0.88 -26.03 -20.74
CA ILE A 327 0.75 -27.33 -21.38
C ILE A 327 -0.60 -27.94 -21.01
N ILE A 328 -1.35 -28.35 -22.03
CA ILE A 328 -2.61 -29.06 -21.89
C ILE A 328 -2.33 -30.47 -21.41
N LYS A 329 -2.92 -30.86 -20.27
CA LYS A 329 -2.75 -32.18 -19.67
C LYS A 329 -4.06 -32.97 -19.69
N ALA A 330 -3.98 -34.28 -19.55
CA ALA A 330 -5.17 -35.05 -19.15
C ALA A 330 -5.55 -34.67 -17.71
N ASN A 331 -6.85 -34.61 -17.42
CA ASN A 331 -7.36 -34.47 -16.05
C ASN A 331 -7.08 -35.74 -15.23
#